data_AF-A0A3R7MBM0-F1
#
_entry.id   AF-A0A3R7MBM0-F1
#
_cell.length_a   1.000
_cell.length_b   1.000
_cell.length_c   1.000
_cell.angle_alpha   90.00
_cell.angle_beta   90.00
_cell.angle_gamma   90.00
#
_symmetry.space_group_name_H-M   'P 1'
#
loop_
_entity.id
_entity.type
_entity.pdbx_description
1 polymer ?
#
loop_
_entity_poly.entity_id
_entity_poly.type
_entity_poly.pdbx_seq_one_letter_code
_entity_poly.pdbx_strand_id
1 'polypeptide(L)'
;MQQNQSAILQLLRNFIWIHGRYKIHQRLVNVGLRLSIMEAWQPTSEIEVAAFFEDDVVVSPYWFSWAHDTLGQYAPVGAHNAIEADPRFVGLALFRPIFDELSNKRVHVNNNYAPFLLQQPCSWGSVYLPGPWRRFREFFEKEKEKDIKVRRLEGARNPTSNYWNYKSSWKKYLVYHMYRNGLYMIYPNLPKKLVLSTSLLLPGEHPTPPKKLFILSVVRKEHLQDELVERSLRQFTNMKDMKVYDVMFDEAQSVDALLPKGGQV
;
A
#
# COMPACT_ATOMS: atom_id res chain seq x y z
N MET A 1 9.96 -12.32 -25.61
CA MET A 1 8.76 -11.79 -24.90
C MET A 1 7.54 -12.68 -25.09
N GLN A 2 7.10 -12.98 -26.31
CA GLN A 2 5.93 -13.85 -26.56
C GLN A 2 6.10 -15.29 -26.01
N GLN A 3 7.27 -15.91 -26.12
CA GLN A 3 7.52 -17.26 -25.56
C GLN A 3 7.38 -17.31 -24.04
N ASN A 4 7.92 -16.32 -23.31
CA ASN A 4 7.80 -16.25 -21.85
C ASN A 4 6.33 -16.06 -21.41
N GLN A 5 5.58 -15.23 -22.15
CA GLN A 5 4.16 -15.04 -21.86
C GLN A 5 3.35 -16.32 -22.08
N SER A 6 3.61 -17.07 -23.16
CA SER A 6 2.95 -18.35 -23.42
C SER A 6 3.19 -19.36 -22.30
N ALA A 7 4.41 -19.47 -21.79
CA ALA A 7 4.74 -20.35 -20.67
C ALA A 7 4.00 -19.95 -19.38
N ILE A 8 3.95 -18.65 -19.06
CA ILE A 8 3.20 -18.13 -17.92
C ILE A 8 1.70 -18.47 -18.07
N LEU A 9 1.11 -18.23 -19.24
CA LEU A 9 -0.31 -18.54 -19.48
C LEU A 9 -0.61 -20.03 -19.35
N GLN A 10 0.30 -20.90 -19.81
CA GLN A 10 0.16 -22.35 -19.64
C GLN A 10 0.19 -22.74 -18.16
N LEU A 11 1.13 -22.18 -17.38
CA LEU A 11 1.18 -22.37 -15.93
C LEU A 11 -0.12 -21.93 -15.26
N LEU A 12 -0.59 -20.71 -15.55
CA LEU A 12 -1.79 -20.13 -14.96
C LEU A 12 -3.05 -20.92 -15.32
N ARG A 13 -3.18 -21.42 -16.57
CA ARG A 13 -4.32 -22.24 -17.00
C ARG A 13 -4.38 -23.60 -16.34
N ASN A 14 -3.23 -24.16 -15.96
CA ASN A 14 -3.13 -25.45 -15.29
C ASN A 14 -3.17 -25.32 -13.75
N PHE A 15 -3.14 -24.10 -13.23
CA PHE A 15 -3.16 -23.84 -11.80
C PHE A 15 -4.57 -24.05 -11.23
N ILE A 16 -4.68 -24.90 -10.21
CA ILE A 16 -5.95 -25.21 -9.54
C ILE A 16 -6.17 -24.23 -8.39
N TRP A 17 -7.09 -23.29 -8.58
CA TRP A 17 -7.47 -22.32 -7.55
C TRP A 17 -8.76 -22.74 -6.84
N ILE A 18 -8.63 -23.11 -5.56
CA ILE A 18 -9.75 -23.62 -4.74
C ILE A 18 -10.39 -22.54 -3.85
N HIS A 19 -9.90 -21.30 -3.89
CA HIS A 19 -10.31 -20.20 -3.00
C HIS A 19 -11.27 -19.20 -3.67
N GLY A 20 -12.05 -19.64 -4.66
CA GLY A 20 -13.07 -18.83 -5.31
C GLY A 20 -12.88 -18.69 -6.82
N ARG A 21 -13.29 -17.56 -7.39
CA ARG A 21 -13.19 -17.32 -8.83
C ARG A 21 -11.74 -17.03 -9.22
N TYR A 22 -11.29 -17.64 -10.31
CA TYR A 22 -9.99 -17.40 -10.90
C TYR A 22 -10.15 -16.83 -12.30
N LYS A 23 -9.49 -15.72 -12.58
CA LYS A 23 -9.55 -15.03 -13.87
C LYS A 23 -8.14 -14.66 -14.32
N ILE A 24 -7.84 -14.92 -15.59
CA ILE A 24 -6.58 -14.53 -16.23
C ILE A 24 -6.87 -13.33 -17.12
N HIS A 25 -6.26 -12.19 -16.81
CA HIS A 25 -6.32 -10.99 -17.64
C HIS A 25 -5.06 -10.91 -18.52
N GLN A 26 -5.15 -11.49 -19.72
CA GLN A 26 -4.05 -11.47 -20.70
C GLN A 26 -4.02 -10.15 -21.48
N ARG A 27 -2.82 -9.58 -21.67
CA ARG A 27 -2.58 -8.42 -22.55
C ARG A 27 -1.75 -8.83 -23.76
N LEU A 28 -2.02 -8.27 -24.93
CA LEU A 28 -1.31 -8.60 -26.18
C LEU A 28 0.00 -7.83 -26.35
N VAL A 29 0.14 -6.71 -25.66
CA VAL A 29 1.33 -5.85 -25.68
C VAL A 29 1.77 -5.53 -24.26
N ASN A 30 3.05 -5.18 -24.09
CA ASN A 30 3.54 -4.66 -22.81
C ASN A 30 2.95 -3.26 -22.58
N VAL A 31 2.06 -3.13 -21.59
CA VAL A 31 1.42 -1.86 -21.21
C VAL A 31 2.18 -1.13 -20.10
N GLY A 32 3.27 -1.71 -19.60
CA GLY A 32 4.05 -1.22 -18.48
C GLY A 32 3.37 -1.38 -17.12
N LEU A 33 4.13 -1.14 -16.05
CA LEU A 33 3.64 -1.24 -14.67
C LEU A 33 2.47 -0.29 -14.39
N ARG A 34 2.56 0.96 -14.89
CA ARG A 34 1.57 2.00 -14.65
C ARG A 34 0.16 1.56 -15.03
N LEU A 35 -0.04 1.13 -16.28
CA LEU A 35 -1.35 0.68 -16.75
C LEU A 35 -1.74 -0.67 -16.13
N SER A 36 -0.77 -1.57 -15.92
CA SER A 36 -1.03 -2.88 -15.31
C SER A 36 -1.72 -2.75 -13.94
N ILE A 37 -1.26 -1.83 -13.09
CA ILE A 37 -1.86 -1.57 -11.78
C ILE A 37 -3.22 -0.86 -11.90
N MET A 38 -3.33 0.17 -12.74
CA MET A 38 -4.58 0.95 -12.86
C MET A 38 -5.74 0.13 -13.42
N GLU A 39 -5.47 -0.87 -14.25
CA GLU A 39 -6.45 -1.79 -14.83
C GLU A 39 -6.67 -3.06 -14.00
N ALA A 40 -5.86 -3.32 -12.97
CA ALA A 40 -5.94 -4.56 -12.19
C ALA A 40 -7.27 -4.68 -11.41
N TRP A 41 -7.89 -3.56 -11.05
CA TRP A 41 -9.16 -3.56 -10.35
C TRP A 41 -10.01 -2.32 -10.63
N GLN A 42 -11.28 -2.57 -10.95
CA GLN A 42 -12.35 -1.59 -11.01
C GLN A 42 -13.43 -1.99 -10.01
N PRO A 43 -13.58 -1.26 -8.88
CA PRO A 43 -14.62 -1.55 -7.92
C PRO A 43 -15.99 -1.42 -8.60
N THR A 44 -16.76 -2.50 -8.58
CA THR A 44 -18.14 -2.65 -9.04
C THR A 44 -19.16 -2.63 -7.89
N SER A 45 -18.69 -2.71 -6.63
CA SER A 45 -19.49 -2.69 -5.40
C SER A 45 -18.85 -1.82 -4.32
N GLU A 46 -19.65 -1.37 -3.35
CA GLU A 46 -19.20 -0.58 -2.19
C GLU A 46 -18.72 -1.44 -1.01
N ILE A 47 -18.77 -2.77 -1.14
CA ILE A 47 -18.34 -3.74 -0.09
C ILE A 47 -17.21 -4.67 -0.54
N GLU A 48 -16.66 -4.45 -1.73
CA GLU A 48 -15.48 -5.19 -2.19
C GLU A 48 -14.19 -4.40 -1.93
N VAL A 49 -13.11 -5.14 -1.71
CA VAL A 49 -11.75 -4.60 -1.58
C VAL A 49 -10.82 -5.37 -2.49
N ALA A 50 -9.68 -4.79 -2.87
CA ALA A 50 -8.65 -5.49 -3.64
C ALA A 50 -7.33 -5.51 -2.90
N ALA A 51 -6.75 -6.70 -2.78
CA ALA A 51 -5.35 -6.89 -2.39
C ALA A 51 -4.47 -6.91 -3.65
N PHE A 52 -3.44 -6.06 -3.70
CA PHE A 52 -2.47 -6.03 -4.80
C PHE A 52 -1.14 -6.68 -4.40
N PHE A 53 -0.70 -7.61 -5.26
CA PHE A 53 0.58 -8.29 -5.19
C PHE A 53 1.22 -8.34 -6.57
N GLU A 54 2.50 -7.99 -6.65
CA GLU A 54 3.33 -8.25 -7.83
C GLU A 54 3.86 -9.69 -7.77
N ASP A 55 4.38 -10.19 -8.89
CA ASP A 55 4.87 -11.57 -9.03
C ASP A 55 6.12 -11.86 -8.17
N ASP A 56 6.82 -10.82 -7.74
CA ASP A 56 7.97 -10.91 -6.85
C ASP A 56 7.64 -10.70 -5.37
N VAL A 57 6.36 -10.58 -5.00
CA VAL A 57 5.93 -10.39 -3.60
C VAL A 57 5.65 -11.72 -2.92
N VAL A 58 6.30 -11.95 -1.79
CA VAL A 58 6.03 -13.07 -0.88
C VAL A 58 5.20 -12.60 0.29
N VAL A 59 4.15 -13.34 0.63
CA VAL A 59 3.24 -13.04 1.75
C VAL A 59 3.40 -14.01 2.91
N SER A 60 3.17 -13.51 4.12
CA SER A 60 3.03 -14.32 5.33
C SER A 60 1.77 -15.18 5.27
N PRO A 61 1.75 -16.42 5.79
CA PRO A 61 0.51 -17.19 5.97
C PRO A 61 -0.58 -16.47 6.78
N TYR A 62 -0.23 -15.41 7.52
CA TYR A 62 -1.14 -14.63 8.35
C TYR A 62 -1.58 -13.30 7.71
N TRP A 63 -1.19 -13.03 6.46
CA TRP A 63 -1.53 -11.76 5.79
C TRP A 63 -3.04 -11.57 5.67
N PHE A 64 -3.76 -12.65 5.31
CA PHE A 64 -5.19 -12.59 5.03
C PHE A 64 -5.99 -12.36 6.31
N SER A 65 -5.68 -13.09 7.38
CA SER A 65 -6.35 -12.90 8.68
C SER A 65 -6.12 -11.49 9.23
N TRP A 66 -4.88 -10.98 9.15
CA TRP A 66 -4.60 -9.62 9.60
C TRP A 66 -5.34 -8.57 8.78
N ALA A 67 -5.38 -8.72 7.45
CA ALA A 67 -6.12 -7.81 6.57
C ALA A 67 -7.63 -7.86 6.86
N HIS A 68 -8.19 -9.06 7.01
CA HIS A 68 -9.59 -9.27 7.34
C HIS A 68 -9.98 -8.61 8.66
N ASP A 69 -9.21 -8.86 9.73
CA ASP A 69 -9.52 -8.33 11.06
C ASP A 69 -9.33 -6.80 11.12
N THR A 70 -8.31 -6.27 10.42
CA THR A 70 -8.12 -4.83 10.26
C THR A 70 -9.31 -4.18 9.56
N LEU A 71 -9.80 -4.77 8.46
CA LEU A 71 -10.98 -4.26 7.75
C LEU A 71 -12.23 -4.33 8.62
N GLY A 72 -12.44 -5.45 9.34
CA GLY A 72 -13.56 -5.58 10.26
C GLY A 72 -13.57 -4.52 11.37
N GLN A 73 -12.38 -4.08 11.82
CA GLN A 73 -12.26 -3.09 12.88
C GLN A 73 -12.38 -1.64 12.40
N TYR A 74 -11.83 -1.29 11.23
CA TYR A 74 -11.68 0.11 10.80
C TYR A 74 -12.44 0.46 9.52
N ALA A 75 -13.00 -0.52 8.83
CA ALA A 75 -13.79 -0.36 7.61
C ALA A 75 -14.92 -1.41 7.52
N PRO A 76 -15.75 -1.59 8.57
CA PRO A 76 -16.82 -2.58 8.56
C PRO A 76 -17.87 -2.28 7.48
N VAL A 77 -18.59 -3.31 7.06
CA VAL A 77 -19.78 -3.11 6.21
C VAL A 77 -20.93 -2.63 7.09
N GLY A 78 -21.43 -1.44 6.78
CA GLY A 78 -22.48 -0.75 7.50
C GLY A 78 -23.91 -1.13 7.11
N ALA A 79 -24.87 -0.43 7.71
CA ALA A 79 -26.30 -0.67 7.53
C ALA A 79 -26.78 -0.44 6.07
N HIS A 80 -26.05 0.37 5.31
CA HIS A 80 -26.36 0.68 3.92
C HIS A 80 -25.67 -0.26 2.91
N ASN A 81 -25.15 -1.40 3.36
CA ASN A 81 -24.38 -2.33 2.53
C ASN A 81 -23.24 -1.63 1.78
N ALA A 82 -22.49 -0.82 2.53
CA ALA A 82 -21.31 -0.08 2.08
C ALA A 82 -20.27 -0.10 3.20
N ILE A 83 -18.99 -0.05 2.83
CA ILE A 83 -17.89 0.09 3.79
C ILE A 83 -18.02 1.45 4.50
N GLU A 84 -18.14 1.41 5.83
CA GLU A 84 -18.17 2.58 6.72
C GLU A 84 -16.76 2.84 7.25
N ALA A 85 -16.06 3.80 6.65
CA ALA A 85 -14.72 4.21 7.05
C ALA A 85 -14.55 5.73 6.89
N ASP A 86 -13.52 6.30 7.53
CA ASP A 86 -13.10 7.68 7.25
C ASP A 86 -12.84 7.81 5.73
N PRO A 87 -13.44 8.78 5.02
CA PRO A 87 -13.23 8.97 3.58
C PRO A 87 -11.76 9.17 3.17
N ARG A 88 -10.88 9.54 4.12
CA ARG A 88 -9.43 9.69 3.92
C ARG A 88 -8.66 8.38 4.10
N PHE A 89 -9.27 7.36 4.68
CA PHE A 89 -8.66 6.05 4.84
C PHE A 89 -8.67 5.31 3.50
N VAL A 90 -7.49 5.12 2.91
CA VAL A 90 -7.34 4.55 1.55
C VAL A 90 -7.30 3.02 1.59
N GLY A 91 -6.89 2.45 2.72
CA GLY A 91 -6.70 1.02 2.90
C GLY A 91 -5.49 0.71 3.77
N LEU A 92 -4.99 -0.51 3.70
CA LEU A 92 -3.94 -1.02 4.58
C LEU A 92 -2.72 -1.53 3.81
N ALA A 93 -1.57 -1.47 4.45
CA ALA A 93 -0.32 -2.02 3.95
C ALA A 93 -0.04 -3.37 4.62
N LEU A 94 0.70 -4.25 3.93
CA LEU A 94 1.19 -5.52 4.49
C LEU A 94 2.71 -5.49 4.73
N PHE A 95 3.39 -4.47 4.20
CA PHE A 95 4.79 -4.18 4.46
C PHE A 95 4.92 -3.02 5.47
N ARG A 96 6.07 -2.94 6.13
CA ARG A 96 6.47 -1.81 6.97
C ARG A 96 7.87 -1.31 6.57
N PRO A 97 8.06 -0.03 6.23
CA PRO A 97 9.38 0.50 5.95
C PRO A 97 10.23 0.63 7.23
N ILE A 98 11.50 0.26 7.11
CA ILE A 98 12.58 0.63 8.06
C ILE A 98 13.50 1.71 7.47
N PHE A 99 13.32 1.97 6.19
CA PHE A 99 13.90 3.05 5.43
C PHE A 99 12.77 3.60 4.55
N ASP A 100 12.50 4.89 4.66
CA ASP A 100 11.47 5.55 3.86
C ASP A 100 12.09 6.08 2.56
N GLU A 101 11.54 5.65 1.43
CA GLU A 101 12.01 6.06 0.10
C GLU A 101 11.67 7.52 -0.24
N LEU A 102 10.57 8.06 0.31
CA LEU A 102 10.14 9.41 0.00
C LEU A 102 10.99 10.45 0.73
N SER A 103 11.31 10.24 2.00
CA SER A 103 12.20 11.11 2.77
C SER A 103 13.68 10.71 2.70
N ASN A 104 14.00 9.52 2.17
CA ASN A 104 15.37 8.98 2.07
C ASN A 104 16.07 8.90 3.45
N LYS A 105 15.37 8.40 4.47
CA LYS A 105 15.89 8.27 5.84
C LYS A 105 15.50 6.93 6.47
N ARG A 106 16.28 6.48 7.45
CA ARG A 106 15.86 5.37 8.33
C ARG A 106 14.70 5.81 9.19
N VAL A 107 13.71 4.95 9.34
CA VAL A 107 12.49 5.25 10.10
C VAL A 107 12.24 4.18 11.15
N HIS A 108 11.66 4.60 12.27
CA HIS A 108 11.29 3.73 13.37
C HIS A 108 10.04 4.27 14.05
N VAL A 109 9.03 3.42 14.20
CA VAL A 109 7.79 3.74 14.90
C VAL A 109 7.86 3.12 16.30
N ASN A 110 8.01 3.97 17.31
CA ASN A 110 8.03 3.57 18.73
C ASN A 110 6.64 3.78 19.34
N ASN A 111 5.77 2.77 19.27
CA ASN A 111 4.39 2.79 19.78
C ASN A 111 3.94 1.42 20.31
N ASN A 112 4.84 0.68 20.97
CA ASN A 112 4.55 -0.66 21.51
C ASN A 112 4.01 -1.66 20.47
N TYR A 113 4.48 -1.56 19.22
CA TYR A 113 4.11 -2.43 18.11
C TYR A 113 2.63 -2.36 17.70
N ALA A 114 1.92 -1.30 18.08
CA ALA A 114 0.59 -1.02 17.56
C ALA A 114 0.66 -0.62 16.07
N PRO A 115 -0.36 -0.92 15.25
CA PRO A 115 -0.49 -0.34 13.92
C PRO A 115 -0.42 1.20 13.96
N PHE A 116 0.00 1.80 12.85
CA PHE A 116 0.14 3.26 12.73
C PHE A 116 -0.41 3.75 11.39
N LEU A 117 -0.68 5.06 11.32
CA LEU A 117 -1.18 5.72 10.12
C LEU A 117 -0.04 6.42 9.38
N LEU A 118 -0.01 6.27 8.05
CA LEU A 118 1.01 6.90 7.21
C LEU A 118 0.39 7.44 5.92
N GLN A 119 0.73 8.68 5.59
CA GLN A 119 0.36 9.36 4.33
C GLN A 119 1.24 8.89 3.15
N GLN A 120 1.35 7.58 2.96
CA GLN A 120 2.08 7.00 1.85
C GLN A 120 1.41 5.71 1.35
N PRO A 121 1.41 5.45 0.03
CA PRO A 121 0.92 4.20 -0.50
C PRO A 121 1.95 3.07 -0.34
N CYS A 122 1.46 1.85 -0.14
CA CYS A 122 2.30 0.66 -0.14
C CYS A 122 2.21 -0.08 -1.48
N SER A 123 3.37 -0.42 -2.05
CA SER A 123 3.51 -1.14 -3.33
C SER A 123 3.89 -2.61 -3.17
N TRP A 124 4.32 -3.07 -1.98
CA TRP A 124 4.73 -4.45 -1.75
C TRP A 124 3.72 -5.23 -0.92
N GLY A 125 2.46 -5.22 -1.34
CA GLY A 125 1.35 -5.79 -0.59
C GLY A 125 0.53 -4.69 0.08
N SER A 126 -0.64 -4.44 -0.48
CA SER A 126 -1.61 -3.47 0.03
C SER A 126 -3.03 -3.95 -0.27
N VAL A 127 -3.98 -3.51 0.56
CA VAL A 127 -5.42 -3.69 0.32
C VAL A 127 -6.05 -2.31 0.22
N TYR A 128 -6.77 -2.05 -0.88
CA TYR A 128 -7.39 -0.77 -1.16
C TYR A 128 -8.91 -0.84 -0.98
N LEU A 129 -9.47 0.23 -0.41
CA LEU A 129 -10.91 0.42 -0.28
C LEU A 129 -11.52 0.95 -1.59
N PRO A 130 -12.77 0.60 -1.92
CA PRO A 130 -13.35 0.83 -3.24
C PRO A 130 -13.55 2.32 -3.53
N GLY A 131 -14.11 3.07 -2.57
CA GLY A 131 -14.37 4.51 -2.72
C GLY A 131 -13.10 5.34 -2.95
N PRO A 132 -12.09 5.29 -2.05
CA PRO A 132 -10.82 5.98 -2.24
C PRO A 132 -10.10 5.60 -3.53
N TRP A 133 -10.10 4.30 -3.89
CA TRP A 133 -9.47 3.84 -5.13
C TRP A 133 -10.16 4.42 -6.37
N ARG A 134 -11.51 4.46 -6.39
CA ARG A 134 -12.29 5.07 -7.48
C ARG A 134 -11.92 6.55 -7.68
N ARG A 135 -11.88 7.34 -6.60
CA ARG A 135 -11.47 8.75 -6.64
C ARG A 135 -10.04 8.93 -7.13
N PHE A 136 -9.12 8.07 -6.68
CA PHE A 136 -7.75 8.08 -7.17
C PHE A 136 -7.68 7.77 -8.67
N ARG A 137 -8.45 6.80 -9.17
CA ARG A 137 -8.51 6.47 -10.61
C ARG A 137 -9.02 7.64 -11.45
N GLU A 138 -10.07 8.33 -11.00
CA GLU A 138 -10.60 9.53 -11.66
C GLU A 138 -9.54 10.65 -11.71
N PHE A 139 -8.87 10.90 -10.58
CA PHE A 139 -7.76 11.84 -10.51
C PHE A 139 -6.62 11.45 -11.46
N PHE A 140 -6.21 10.18 -11.44
CA PHE A 140 -5.14 9.65 -12.27
C PHE A 140 -5.46 9.85 -13.75
N GLU A 141 -6.66 9.50 -14.20
CA GLU A 141 -7.05 9.64 -15.61
C GLU A 141 -6.95 11.08 -16.10
N LYS A 142 -7.32 12.05 -15.25
CA LYS A 142 -7.25 13.48 -15.56
C LYS A 142 -5.82 14.02 -15.60
N GLU A 143 -4.93 13.51 -14.75
CA GLU A 143 -3.62 14.12 -14.51
C GLU A 143 -2.43 13.31 -15.07
N LYS A 144 -2.62 12.07 -15.54
CA LYS A 144 -1.57 11.10 -15.95
C LYS A 144 -0.59 11.58 -17.05
N GLU A 145 -0.91 12.65 -17.75
CA GLU A 145 -0.06 13.26 -18.78
C GLU A 145 0.80 14.42 -18.26
N LYS A 146 0.61 14.82 -16.99
CA LYS A 146 1.33 15.93 -16.35
C LYS A 146 2.35 15.42 -15.33
N ASP A 147 3.55 16.00 -15.32
CA ASP A 147 4.54 15.77 -14.24
C ASP A 147 4.16 16.54 -12.98
N ILE A 148 3.16 16.02 -12.26
CA ILE A 148 2.70 16.59 -10.98
C ILE A 148 3.74 16.42 -9.88
N LYS A 149 3.82 17.40 -8.98
CA LYS A 149 4.83 17.45 -7.92
C LYS A 149 4.21 17.90 -6.61
N VAL A 150 4.53 17.19 -5.55
CA VAL A 150 4.21 17.61 -4.18
C VAL A 150 5.02 18.86 -3.87
N ARG A 151 4.34 19.94 -3.49
CA ARG A 151 4.95 21.18 -3.00
C ARG A 151 4.66 21.30 -1.51
N ARG A 152 5.72 21.28 -0.70
CA ARG A 152 5.66 21.54 0.74
C ARG A 152 6.00 23.01 1.01
N LEU A 153 5.82 23.41 2.28
CA LEU A 153 6.16 24.75 2.76
C LEU A 153 7.58 25.16 2.36
N GLU A 154 7.78 26.46 2.19
CA GLU A 154 9.07 27.02 1.80
C GLU A 154 10.19 26.56 2.76
N GLY A 155 11.33 26.16 2.19
CA GLY A 155 12.45 25.59 2.94
C GLY A 155 12.30 24.11 3.32
N ALA A 156 11.10 23.52 3.22
CA ALA A 156 10.91 22.10 3.49
C ALA A 156 11.36 21.24 2.30
N ARG A 157 12.01 20.10 2.61
CA ARG A 157 12.38 19.12 1.58
C ARG A 157 11.13 18.45 1.02
N ASN A 158 11.05 18.38 -0.32
CA ASN A 158 10.01 17.66 -1.04
C ASN A 158 10.31 16.15 -1.14
N PRO A 159 9.29 15.28 -1.28
CA PRO A 159 9.48 13.84 -1.38
C PRO A 159 10.23 13.44 -2.66
N THR A 160 11.01 12.36 -2.57
CA THR A 160 11.76 11.78 -3.71
C THR A 160 10.86 11.44 -4.90
N SER A 161 9.56 11.21 -4.69
CA SER A 161 8.58 10.95 -5.75
C SER A 161 8.45 12.07 -6.77
N ASN A 162 8.82 13.31 -6.42
CA ASN A 162 8.88 14.41 -7.39
C ASN A 162 9.86 14.16 -8.54
N TYR A 163 10.85 13.28 -8.34
CA TYR A 163 11.87 12.91 -9.34
C TYR A 163 11.56 11.58 -10.05
N TRP A 164 10.49 10.88 -9.66
CA TRP A 164 10.08 9.66 -10.35
C TRP A 164 9.49 9.97 -11.73
N ASN A 165 9.71 9.06 -12.68
CA ASN A 165 9.19 9.18 -14.04
C ASN A 165 7.64 9.12 -14.05
N TYR A 166 7.01 10.23 -14.38
CA TYR A 166 5.54 10.37 -14.41
C TYR A 166 4.86 9.50 -15.49
N LYS A 167 5.60 9.03 -16.50
CA LYS A 167 5.09 8.16 -17.56
C LYS A 167 4.99 6.69 -17.14
N SER A 168 5.76 6.26 -16.13
CA SER A 168 5.79 4.85 -15.68
C SER A 168 5.39 4.63 -14.22
N SER A 169 5.42 5.67 -13.37
CA SER A 169 5.09 5.55 -11.94
C SER A 169 3.63 5.90 -11.67
N TRP A 170 2.78 4.90 -11.42
CA TRP A 170 1.44 5.10 -10.87
C TRP A 170 1.51 5.62 -9.42
N LYS A 171 2.49 5.11 -8.64
CA LYS A 171 2.69 5.44 -7.23
C LYS A 171 2.98 6.92 -7.01
N LYS A 172 3.70 7.57 -7.95
CA LYS A 172 3.91 9.04 -7.95
C LYS A 172 2.59 9.80 -7.82
N TYR A 173 1.58 9.39 -8.59
CA TYR A 173 0.26 10.04 -8.58
C TYR A 173 -0.49 9.76 -7.30
N LEU A 174 -0.41 8.53 -6.78
CA LEU A 174 -1.06 8.20 -5.52
C LEU A 174 -0.42 8.95 -4.35
N VAL A 175 0.91 9.10 -4.32
CA VAL A 175 1.61 9.95 -3.33
C VAL A 175 1.10 11.39 -3.39
N TYR A 176 1.02 11.99 -4.59
CA TYR A 176 0.49 13.34 -4.73
C TYR A 176 -0.97 13.43 -4.28
N HIS A 177 -1.82 12.48 -4.70
CA HIS A 177 -3.23 12.46 -4.35
C HIS A 177 -3.45 12.31 -2.83
N MET A 178 -2.66 11.46 -2.16
CA MET A 178 -2.68 11.29 -0.72
C MET A 178 -2.23 12.54 0.02
N TYR A 179 -1.13 13.16 -0.44
CA TYR A 179 -0.66 14.43 0.11
C TYR A 179 -1.72 15.51 0.02
N ARG A 180 -2.29 15.72 -1.17
CA ARG A 180 -3.22 16.82 -1.45
C ARG A 180 -4.53 16.74 -0.67
N ASN A 181 -4.97 15.53 -0.35
CA ASN A 181 -6.28 15.27 0.27
C ASN A 181 -6.18 14.73 1.71
N GLY A 182 -4.99 14.73 2.31
CA GLY A 182 -4.80 14.23 3.68
C GLY A 182 -5.14 12.75 3.83
N LEU A 183 -4.97 11.95 2.77
CA LEU A 183 -5.32 10.54 2.77
C LEU A 183 -4.22 9.71 3.44
N TYR A 184 -4.59 8.60 4.05
CA TYR A 184 -3.66 7.76 4.80
C TYR A 184 -3.99 6.28 4.66
N MET A 185 -3.01 5.45 5.04
CA MET A 185 -3.17 4.00 5.16
C MET A 185 -2.76 3.52 6.55
N ILE A 186 -3.29 2.37 6.97
CA ILE A 186 -2.85 1.65 8.17
C ILE A 186 -1.66 0.76 7.82
N TYR A 187 -0.61 0.81 8.63
CA TYR A 187 0.60 -0.01 8.48
C TYR A 187 0.81 -0.91 9.70
N PRO A 188 1.27 -2.16 9.52
CA PRO A 188 1.65 -3.03 10.63
C PRO A 188 2.94 -2.53 11.28
N ASN A 189 3.11 -2.77 12.58
CA ASN A 189 4.35 -2.46 13.30
C ASN A 189 4.85 -3.64 14.13
N LEU A 190 4.93 -4.82 13.53
CA LEU A 190 5.23 -6.04 14.26
C LEU A 190 6.63 -6.03 14.90
N PRO A 191 6.82 -6.74 16.04
CA PRO A 191 8.14 -6.91 16.65
C PRO A 191 9.17 -7.47 15.68
N LYS A 192 10.46 -7.28 16.01
CA LYS A 192 11.60 -7.80 15.22
C LYS A 192 11.61 -7.32 13.76
N LYS A 193 10.90 -6.23 13.44
CA LYS A 193 10.73 -5.70 12.06
C LYS A 193 10.10 -6.72 11.11
N LEU A 194 9.27 -7.61 11.65
CA LEU A 194 8.51 -8.56 10.85
C LEU A 194 7.46 -7.82 10.01
N VAL A 195 7.12 -8.42 8.87
CA VAL A 195 6.14 -7.90 7.91
C VAL A 195 5.15 -8.99 7.50
N LEU A 196 4.04 -8.61 6.88
CA LEU A 196 3.06 -9.55 6.32
C LEU A 196 3.29 -9.79 4.83
N SER A 197 4.10 -8.96 4.18
CA SER A 197 4.59 -9.16 2.82
C SER A 197 5.97 -8.53 2.64
N THR A 198 6.76 -9.08 1.71
CA THR A 198 8.04 -8.50 1.27
C THR A 198 8.22 -8.77 -0.22
N SER A 199 8.82 -7.83 -0.94
CA SER A 199 9.29 -8.07 -2.31
C SER A 199 10.62 -8.84 -2.27
N LEU A 200 10.85 -9.70 -3.26
CA LEU A 200 12.11 -10.37 -3.54
C LEU A 200 13.11 -9.45 -4.27
N LEU A 201 12.67 -8.25 -4.66
CA LEU A 201 13.41 -7.25 -5.42
C LEU A 201 14.01 -7.84 -6.69
N LEU A 202 13.20 -8.60 -7.43
CA LEU A 202 13.62 -9.15 -8.72
C LEU A 202 13.81 -7.99 -9.72
N PRO A 203 14.71 -8.12 -10.71
CA PRO A 203 14.91 -7.07 -11.71
C PRO A 203 13.60 -6.73 -12.44
N GLY A 204 13.29 -5.43 -12.54
CA GLY A 204 12.07 -4.93 -13.16
C GLY A 204 12.21 -3.49 -13.66
N GLU A 205 11.09 -2.75 -13.72
CA GLU A 205 11.02 -1.37 -14.22
C GLU A 205 11.76 -0.33 -13.35
N HIS A 206 12.16 -0.71 -12.12
CA HIS A 206 12.76 0.20 -11.15
C HIS A 206 14.16 -0.27 -10.72
N PRO A 207 15.08 0.66 -10.40
CA PRO A 207 16.38 0.32 -9.84
C PRO A 207 16.23 -0.51 -8.57
N THR A 208 16.96 -1.61 -8.48
CA THR A 208 16.95 -2.49 -7.30
C THR A 208 17.57 -1.76 -6.11
N PRO A 209 16.82 -1.48 -5.03
CA PRO A 209 17.35 -0.81 -3.87
C PRO A 209 18.21 -1.76 -3.00
N PRO A 210 18.96 -1.26 -2.01
CA PRO A 210 19.77 -2.11 -1.14
C PRO A 210 18.93 -3.13 -0.37
N LYS A 211 19.09 -4.42 -0.67
CA LYS A 211 18.30 -5.53 -0.08
C LYS A 211 18.15 -5.44 1.45
N LYS A 212 19.23 -5.09 2.17
CA LYS A 212 19.27 -4.93 3.63
C LYS A 212 18.32 -3.87 4.22
N LEU A 213 17.79 -2.97 3.39
CA LEU A 213 16.89 -1.90 3.79
C LEU A 213 15.42 -2.21 3.47
N PHE A 214 15.16 -3.15 2.57
CA PHE A 214 13.85 -3.31 1.93
C PHE A 214 13.32 -4.74 1.92
N ILE A 215 14.19 -5.76 1.99
CA ILE A 215 13.76 -7.15 2.17
C ILE A 215 13.71 -7.43 3.68
N LEU A 216 12.49 -7.65 4.18
CA LEU A 216 12.23 -7.95 5.59
C LEU A 216 11.63 -9.34 5.75
N SER A 217 11.85 -9.94 6.91
CA SER A 217 11.31 -11.27 7.19
C SER A 217 9.80 -11.22 7.35
N VAL A 218 9.10 -12.04 6.58
CA VAL A 218 7.66 -12.25 6.76
C VAL A 218 7.39 -13.02 8.05
N VAL A 219 6.27 -12.74 8.72
CA VAL A 219 5.79 -13.53 9.85
C VAL A 219 5.53 -14.97 9.41
N ARG A 220 5.89 -15.91 10.27
CA ARG A 220 5.68 -17.36 10.10
C ARG A 220 5.30 -17.98 11.44
N LYS A 221 4.88 -19.25 11.43
CA LYS A 221 4.32 -19.95 12.60
C LYS A 221 5.26 -19.92 13.81
N GLU A 222 6.56 -20.10 13.59
CA GLU A 222 7.60 -20.07 14.62
C GLU A 222 7.70 -18.71 15.34
N HIS A 223 7.36 -17.61 14.67
CA HIS A 223 7.37 -16.28 15.27
C HIS A 223 6.24 -16.09 16.28
N LEU A 224 5.16 -16.88 16.20
CA LEU A 224 4.03 -16.79 17.13
C LEU A 224 4.35 -17.36 18.53
N GLN A 225 5.52 -17.99 18.71
CA GLN A 225 6.01 -18.36 20.05
C GLN A 225 6.40 -17.13 20.88
N ASP A 226 6.63 -15.99 20.23
CA ASP A 226 6.85 -14.71 20.88
C ASP A 226 5.48 -14.04 21.13
N GLU A 227 5.10 -13.93 22.41
CA GLU A 227 3.83 -13.33 22.83
C GLU A 227 3.63 -11.91 22.31
N LEU A 228 4.70 -11.14 22.11
CA LEU A 228 4.59 -9.79 21.56
C LEU A 228 4.19 -9.82 20.08
N VAL A 229 4.69 -10.80 19.31
CA VAL A 229 4.33 -10.97 17.89
C VAL A 229 2.89 -11.45 17.77
N GLU A 230 2.52 -12.46 18.55
CA GLU A 230 1.16 -13.00 18.61
C GLU A 230 0.15 -11.89 18.95
N ARG A 231 0.41 -11.14 20.02
CA ARG A 231 -0.42 -10.03 20.46
C ARG A 231 -0.52 -8.94 19.40
N SER A 232 0.60 -8.53 18.79
CA SER A 232 0.65 -7.46 17.79
C SER A 232 -0.15 -7.78 16.51
N LEU A 233 -0.34 -9.07 16.18
CA LEU A 233 -1.19 -9.50 15.07
C LEU A 233 -2.69 -9.39 15.35
N ARG A 234 -3.08 -9.39 16.63
CA ARG A 234 -4.49 -9.38 17.07
C ARG A 234 -4.92 -8.09 17.76
N GLN A 235 -3.95 -7.25 18.12
CA GLN A 235 -4.21 -6.01 18.84
C GLN A 235 -4.54 -4.88 17.87
N PHE A 236 -5.80 -4.45 17.92
CA PHE A 236 -6.30 -3.34 17.13
C PHE A 236 -6.67 -2.19 18.07
N THR A 237 -5.80 -1.17 18.11
CA THR A 237 -6.01 0.02 18.94
C THR A 237 -7.00 0.96 18.26
N ASN A 238 -7.74 1.79 19.01
CA ASN A 238 -8.58 2.81 18.37
C ASN A 238 -7.75 3.65 17.40
N MET A 239 -8.27 3.89 16.19
CA MET A 239 -7.56 4.63 15.16
C MET A 239 -7.15 6.04 15.61
N LYS A 240 -7.90 6.66 16.53
CA LYS A 240 -7.59 7.97 17.12
C LYS A 240 -6.33 7.97 18.00
N ASP A 241 -5.97 6.82 18.55
CA ASP A 241 -4.78 6.67 19.41
C ASP A 241 -3.55 6.19 18.64
N MET A 242 -3.70 5.91 17.33
CA MET A 242 -2.58 5.52 16.49
C MET A 242 -1.66 6.71 16.22
N LYS A 243 -0.34 6.45 16.23
CA LYS A 243 0.62 7.42 15.71
C LYS A 243 0.35 7.70 14.24
N VAL A 244 0.44 8.98 13.87
CA VAL A 244 0.20 9.45 12.50
C VAL A 244 1.50 10.01 11.94
N TYR A 245 1.82 9.69 10.69
CA TYR A 245 3.01 10.16 9.99
C TYR A 245 2.65 10.77 8.64
N ASP A 246 3.28 11.90 8.32
CA ASP A 246 3.09 12.63 7.05
C ASP A 246 3.82 11.95 5.87
N VAL A 247 3.71 12.53 4.68
CA VAL A 247 4.35 12.03 3.45
C VAL A 247 5.89 11.93 3.55
N MET A 248 6.52 12.63 4.49
CA MET A 248 7.96 12.60 4.75
C MET A 248 8.31 11.78 6.00
N PHE A 249 7.36 11.01 6.53
CA PHE A 249 7.51 10.21 7.74
C PHE A 249 7.79 11.05 9.00
N ASP A 250 7.36 12.31 9.01
CA ASP A 250 7.40 13.17 10.19
C ASP A 250 6.11 12.95 11.01
N GLU A 251 6.23 12.85 12.35
CA GLU A 251 5.08 12.57 13.22
C GLU A 251 4.10 13.75 13.21
N ALA A 252 2.83 13.45 12.90
CA ALA A 252 1.73 14.40 12.85
C ALA A 252 0.84 14.23 14.08
N GLN A 253 0.21 15.33 14.52
CA GLN A 253 -0.66 15.31 15.70
C GLN A 253 -1.97 14.53 15.48
N SER A 254 -2.47 14.51 14.25
CA SER A 254 -3.68 13.79 13.86
C SER A 254 -3.75 13.62 12.34
N VAL A 255 -4.74 12.87 11.87
CA VAL A 255 -5.06 12.77 10.43
C VAL A 255 -5.50 14.11 9.82
N ASP A 256 -6.04 15.04 10.61
CA ASP A 256 -6.41 16.38 10.13
C ASP A 256 -5.16 17.22 9.81
N ALA A 257 -4.06 16.99 10.53
CA ALA A 257 -2.79 17.64 10.29
C ALA A 257 -2.08 17.17 9.00
N LEU A 258 -2.60 16.12 8.34
CA LEU A 258 -2.08 15.63 7.05
C LEU A 258 -2.49 16.50 5.86
N LEU A 259 -3.47 17.39 6.03
CA LEU A 259 -3.86 18.33 4.98
C LEU A 259 -2.78 19.40 4.77
N PRO A 260 -2.43 19.75 3.52
CA PRO A 260 -1.45 20.78 3.25
C PRO A 260 -1.87 22.13 3.87
N LYS A 261 -0.95 22.79 4.58
CA LYS A 261 -1.17 24.13 5.13
C LYS A 261 -1.00 25.18 4.03
N GLY A 262 -1.96 26.11 3.90
CA GLY A 262 -1.79 27.34 3.10
C GLY A 262 -2.13 27.26 1.61
N GLY A 263 -3.08 26.43 1.18
CA GLY A 263 -3.62 26.47 -0.20
C GLY A 263 -2.65 26.02 -1.30
N GLN A 264 -1.48 25.47 -0.94
CA GLN A 264 -0.51 24.95 -1.90
C GLN A 264 -1.05 23.63 -2.49
N VAL A 265 -1.35 23.68 -3.79
CA VAL A 265 -1.77 22.55 -4.64
C VAL A 265 -0.71 22.30 -5.69
#